data_AF-G8TD27-F1
#
_entry.id   AF-G8TD27-F1
#
_cell.length_a   1.000
_cell.length_b   1.000
_cell.length_c   1.000
_cell.angle_alpha   90.00
_cell.angle_beta   90.00
_cell.angle_gamma   90.00
#
_symmetry.space_group_name_H-M   'P 1'
#
loop_
_entity.id
_entity.type
_entity.pdbx_description
1 polymer ?
#
loop_
_entity_poly.entity_id
_entity_poly.type
_entity_poly.pdbx_seq_one_letter_code
_entity_poly.pdbx_strand_id
1 'polypeptide(L)'
;MFTRLLNFSSVFLLNCYFRYLQRVKEKVAIFLLVVYLFGSTDAYQLLKLPLLVGHYVKHKRESPYMTLGSFFKMHYIDPQPFDSDYKQDMRLPFKTVLNVYGRNLPTDITILPKIIFRAPAENQGLQPVLNDNLPPSLLTYGIFQPPRA
;
A
#
# COMPACT_ATOMS: atom_id res chain seq x y z
N MET A 1 2.61 -66.57 -11.69
CA MET A 1 1.35 -65.85 -11.37
C MET A 1 1.52 -64.86 -10.21
N PHE A 2 2.23 -65.23 -9.14
CA PHE A 2 2.45 -64.39 -7.94
C PHE A 2 3.26 -63.09 -8.15
N THR A 3 4.30 -63.11 -9.00
CA THR A 3 5.15 -61.95 -9.30
C THR A 3 4.44 -60.84 -10.11
N ARG A 4 3.36 -61.17 -10.81
CA ARG A 4 2.56 -60.19 -11.59
C ARG A 4 1.62 -59.36 -10.71
N LEU A 5 1.15 -59.95 -9.60
CA LEU A 5 0.27 -59.29 -8.62
C LEU A 5 1.03 -58.32 -7.70
N LEU A 6 2.26 -58.67 -7.29
CA LEU A 6 3.14 -57.79 -6.52
C LEU A 6 3.51 -56.52 -7.30
N ASN A 7 3.76 -56.64 -8.61
CA ASN A 7 4.03 -55.49 -9.49
C ASN A 7 2.80 -54.59 -9.65
N PHE A 8 1.59 -55.17 -9.76
CA PHE A 8 0.35 -54.40 -9.88
C PHE A 8 0.02 -53.63 -8.58
N SER A 9 0.13 -54.30 -7.43
CA SER A 9 -0.11 -53.66 -6.12
C SER A 9 0.93 -52.57 -5.83
N SER A 10 2.19 -52.77 -6.21
CA SER A 10 3.26 -51.78 -6.06
C SER A 10 3.02 -50.53 -6.91
N VAL A 11 2.62 -50.70 -8.19
CA VAL A 11 2.29 -49.58 -9.08
C VAL A 11 1.05 -48.82 -8.62
N PHE A 12 0.05 -49.53 -8.05
CA PHE A 12 -1.13 -48.89 -7.47
C PHE A 12 -0.76 -48.04 -6.24
N LEU A 13 0.02 -48.59 -5.32
CA LEU A 13 0.49 -47.86 -4.13
C LEU A 13 1.36 -46.67 -4.49
N LEU A 14 2.25 -46.79 -5.48
CA LEU A 14 3.07 -45.70 -5.98
C LEU A 14 2.21 -44.57 -6.59
N ASN A 15 1.16 -44.90 -7.34
CA ASN A 15 0.20 -43.92 -7.86
C ASN A 15 -0.60 -43.24 -6.75
N CYS A 16 -1.04 -43.97 -5.73
CA CYS A 16 -1.68 -43.41 -4.54
C CYS A 16 -0.75 -42.43 -3.81
N TYR A 17 0.51 -42.81 -3.63
CA TYR A 17 1.53 -41.96 -3.01
C TYR A 17 1.81 -40.70 -3.83
N PHE A 18 1.96 -40.82 -5.15
CA PHE A 18 2.16 -39.67 -6.03
C PHE A 18 0.96 -38.70 -6.00
N ARG A 19 -0.27 -39.23 -6.04
CA ARG A 19 -1.49 -38.42 -5.88
C ARG A 19 -1.57 -37.75 -4.51
N TYR A 20 -1.18 -38.45 -3.44
CA TYR A 20 -1.12 -37.88 -2.10
C TYR A 20 -0.11 -36.72 -2.03
N LEU A 21 1.13 -36.93 -2.49
CA LEU A 21 2.14 -35.89 -2.57
C LEU A 21 1.67 -34.69 -3.40
N GLN A 22 0.96 -34.95 -4.51
CA GLN A 22 0.37 -33.91 -5.34
C GLN A 22 -0.64 -33.04 -4.56
N ARG A 23 -1.51 -33.67 -3.77
CA ARG A 23 -2.45 -32.94 -2.90
C ARG A 23 -1.72 -32.13 -1.83
N VAL A 24 -0.67 -32.69 -1.22
CA VAL A 24 0.11 -32.00 -0.18
C VAL A 24 0.80 -30.76 -0.74
N LYS A 25 1.49 -30.85 -1.89
CA LYS A 25 2.13 -29.67 -2.51
C LYS A 25 1.13 -28.55 -2.83
N GLU A 26 -0.08 -28.88 -3.28
CA GLU A 26 -1.12 -27.90 -3.59
C GLU A 26 -1.55 -27.17 -2.31
N LYS A 27 -1.77 -27.90 -1.21
CA LYS A 27 -2.13 -27.31 0.09
C LYS A 27 -1.03 -26.43 0.65
N VAL A 28 0.24 -26.86 0.56
CA VAL A 28 1.39 -26.08 0.99
C VAL A 28 1.52 -24.81 0.15
N ALA A 29 1.38 -24.89 -1.18
CA ALA A 29 1.43 -23.73 -2.06
C ALA A 29 0.31 -22.72 -1.73
N ILE A 30 -0.92 -23.18 -1.51
CA ILE A 30 -2.05 -22.32 -1.10
C ILE A 30 -1.76 -21.66 0.24
N PHE A 31 -1.25 -22.42 1.22
CA PHE A 31 -0.91 -21.87 2.53
C PHE A 31 0.16 -20.78 2.43
N LEU A 32 1.25 -21.03 1.69
CA LEU A 32 2.30 -20.05 1.46
C LEU A 32 1.79 -18.83 0.70
N LEU A 33 0.89 -19.02 -0.28
CA LEU A 33 0.26 -17.92 -1.01
C LEU A 33 -0.60 -17.05 -0.09
N VAL A 34 -1.37 -17.65 0.83
CA VAL A 34 -2.15 -16.91 1.82
C VAL A 34 -1.23 -16.14 2.76
N VAL A 35 -0.19 -16.77 3.31
CA VAL A 35 0.79 -16.08 4.16
C VAL A 35 1.45 -14.91 3.40
N TYR A 36 1.83 -15.14 2.15
CA TYR A 36 2.38 -14.10 1.29
C TYR A 36 1.39 -12.97 1.03
N LEU A 37 0.14 -13.27 0.69
CA LEU A 37 -0.89 -12.25 0.43
C LEU A 37 -1.12 -11.37 1.65
N PHE A 38 -1.28 -11.97 2.83
CA PHE A 38 -1.54 -11.24 4.07
C PHE A 38 -0.28 -10.51 4.59
N GLY A 39 0.92 -11.05 4.36
CA GLY A 39 2.18 -10.42 4.77
C GLY A 39 2.73 -9.38 3.79
N SER A 40 2.36 -9.46 2.50
CA SER A 40 2.89 -8.57 1.45
C SER A 40 1.89 -7.52 0.95
N THR A 41 0.64 -7.55 1.44
CA THR A 41 -0.37 -6.56 1.07
C THR A 41 -1.12 -6.10 2.32
N ASP A 42 -1.92 -5.04 2.18
CA ASP A 42 -2.81 -4.61 3.25
C ASP A 42 -4.00 -5.57 3.51
N ALA A 43 -4.03 -6.77 2.92
CA ALA A 43 -5.02 -7.79 3.22
C ALA A 43 -5.07 -8.17 4.71
N TYR A 44 -3.98 -8.00 5.48
CA TYR A 44 -4.01 -8.16 6.94
C TYR A 44 -5.01 -7.23 7.65
N GLN A 45 -5.37 -6.09 7.05
CA GLN A 45 -6.38 -5.19 7.61
C GLN A 45 -7.77 -5.85 7.65
N LEU A 46 -8.03 -6.86 6.80
CA LEU A 46 -9.26 -7.66 6.84
C LEU A 46 -9.39 -8.46 8.15
N LEU A 47 -8.28 -8.78 8.82
CA LEU A 47 -8.30 -9.41 10.13
C LEU A 47 -8.89 -8.50 11.23
N LYS A 48 -9.01 -7.19 10.96
CA LYS A 48 -9.64 -6.20 11.86
C LYS A 48 -11.15 -6.05 11.64
N LEU A 49 -11.76 -6.77 10.69
CA LEU A 49 -13.21 -6.72 10.44
C LEU A 49 -14.07 -6.98 11.70
N PRO A 50 -13.70 -7.87 12.64
CA PRO A 50 -14.44 -8.03 13.89
C PRO A 50 -14.52 -6.74 14.72
N LEU A 51 -13.46 -5.92 14.72
CA LEU A 51 -13.45 -4.62 15.40
C LEU A 51 -14.41 -3.63 14.75
N LEU A 52 -14.42 -3.59 13.42
CA LEU A 52 -15.33 -2.75 12.64
C LEU A 52 -16.80 -3.09 12.93
N VAL A 53 -17.15 -4.38 12.90
CA VAL A 53 -18.51 -4.85 13.18
C VAL A 53 -18.90 -4.53 14.63
N GLY A 54 -18.02 -4.79 15.60
CA GLY A 54 -18.28 -4.47 17.00
C GLY A 54 -18.51 -2.98 17.23
N HIS A 55 -17.72 -2.12 16.60
CA HIS A 55 -17.83 -0.67 16.71
C HIS A 55 -19.08 -0.12 16.00
N TYR A 56 -19.45 -0.69 14.84
CA TYR A 56 -20.74 -0.40 14.20
C TYR A 56 -21.92 -0.74 15.11
N VAL A 57 -21.92 -1.92 15.74
CA VAL A 57 -22.98 -2.35 16.65
C VAL A 57 -23.07 -1.42 17.87
N LYS A 58 -21.94 -0.92 18.40
CA LYS A 58 -21.92 0.09 19.47
C LYS A 58 -22.68 1.35 19.05
N HIS A 59 -22.30 1.97 17.93
CA HIS A 59 -23.00 3.18 17.45
C HIS A 59 -24.45 2.93 17.05
N LYS A 60 -24.80 1.73 16.56
CA LYS A 60 -26.19 1.36 16.27
C LYS A 60 -27.05 1.30 17.54
N ARG A 61 -26.47 0.92 18.68
CA ARG A 61 -27.14 0.91 19.98
C ARG A 61 -27.29 2.32 20.56
N GLU A 62 -26.25 3.14 20.43
CA GLU A 62 -26.27 4.54 20.90
C GLU A 62 -27.16 5.44 20.04
N SER A 63 -27.20 5.18 18.74
CA SER A 63 -27.97 5.93 17.75
C SER A 63 -28.75 4.94 16.85
N PRO A 64 -30.03 4.67 17.15
CA PRO A 64 -30.84 3.71 16.40
C PRO A 64 -30.95 4.02 14.90
N TYR A 65 -30.82 5.29 14.51
CA TYR A 65 -30.86 5.75 13.12
C TYR A 65 -29.54 5.54 12.36
N MET A 66 -28.47 5.09 13.04
CA MET A 66 -27.19 4.83 12.40
C MET A 66 -27.33 3.76 11.30
N THR A 67 -26.93 4.09 10.09
CA THR A 67 -26.83 3.15 8.96
C THR A 67 -25.38 2.73 8.77
N LEU A 68 -25.14 1.63 8.03
CA LEU A 68 -23.78 1.26 7.65
C LEU A 68 -23.11 2.38 6.82
N GLY A 69 -23.85 3.01 5.91
CA GLY A 69 -23.33 4.11 5.09
C GLY A 69 -22.93 5.33 5.90
N SER A 70 -23.77 5.77 6.84
CA SER A 70 -23.44 6.90 7.73
C SER A 70 -22.27 6.58 8.65
N PHE A 71 -22.16 5.34 9.12
CA PHE A 71 -21.01 4.87 9.91
C PHE A 71 -19.70 4.90 9.10
N PHE A 72 -19.71 4.43 7.85
CA PHE A 72 -18.53 4.54 7.00
C PHE A 72 -18.21 5.99 6.65
N LYS A 73 -19.21 6.84 6.44
CA LYS A 73 -18.99 8.26 6.18
C LYS A 73 -18.31 8.95 7.36
N MET A 74 -18.85 8.82 8.57
CA MET A 74 -18.28 9.48 9.76
C MET A 74 -16.85 8.99 10.05
N HIS A 75 -16.56 7.71 9.79
CA HIS A 75 -15.26 7.15 10.08
C HIS A 75 -14.27 7.31 8.93
N TYR A 76 -14.63 7.20 7.66
CA TYR A 76 -13.65 7.16 6.56
C TYR A 76 -13.63 8.38 5.64
N ILE A 77 -14.69 9.21 5.67
CA ILE A 77 -14.82 10.37 4.78
C ILE A 77 -14.71 11.66 5.56
N ASP A 78 -15.43 11.75 6.69
CA ASP A 78 -15.45 12.96 7.50
C ASP A 78 -14.12 13.13 8.28
N PRO A 79 -13.73 14.37 8.62
CA PRO A 79 -12.54 14.61 9.43
C PRO A 79 -12.63 13.90 10.78
N GLN A 80 -11.57 13.19 11.16
CA GLN A 80 -11.52 12.43 12.41
C GLN A 80 -11.54 13.39 13.63
N PRO A 81 -12.58 13.36 14.48
CA PRO A 81 -12.57 14.11 15.73
C PRO A 81 -11.61 13.47 16.75
N PHE A 82 -10.98 14.29 17.59
CA PHE A 82 -10.18 13.82 18.72
C PHE A 82 -11.07 13.78 19.98
N ASP A 83 -11.81 12.69 20.14
CA ASP A 83 -12.75 12.48 21.25
C ASP A 83 -12.43 11.19 22.04
N SER A 84 -13.38 10.73 22.86
CA SER A 84 -13.20 9.51 23.67
C SER A 84 -13.03 8.24 22.84
N ASP A 85 -13.57 8.21 21.62
CA ASP A 85 -13.57 7.04 20.75
C ASP A 85 -12.37 7.03 19.79
N TYR A 86 -11.64 8.14 19.65
CA TYR A 86 -10.45 8.29 18.81
C TYR A 86 -9.50 7.09 18.80
N LYS A 87 -9.17 6.53 19.98
CA LYS A 87 -8.27 5.36 20.06
C LYS A 87 -8.87 4.09 19.46
N GLN A 88 -10.19 3.91 19.53
CA GLN A 88 -10.91 2.81 18.89
C GLN A 88 -11.04 3.05 17.39
N ASP A 89 -11.35 4.28 16.98
CA ASP A 89 -11.48 4.67 15.57
C ASP A 89 -10.19 4.41 14.81
N MET A 90 -9.05 4.80 15.39
CA MET A 90 -7.73 4.58 14.79
C MET A 90 -7.33 3.10 14.71
N ARG A 91 -8.07 2.18 15.35
CA ARG A 91 -7.86 0.72 15.24
C ARG A 91 -8.70 0.08 14.15
N LEU A 92 -9.62 0.79 13.52
CA LEU A 92 -10.44 0.25 12.45
C LEU A 92 -9.57 -0.17 11.25
N PRO A 93 -10.05 -1.12 10.42
CA PRO A 93 -9.38 -1.49 9.18
C PRO A 93 -9.04 -0.25 8.35
N PHE A 94 -7.82 -0.19 7.81
CA PHE A 94 -7.37 0.88 6.89
C PHE A 94 -7.33 2.31 7.47
N LYS A 95 -7.54 2.49 8.79
CA LYS A 95 -7.44 3.81 9.45
C LYS A 95 -6.02 4.25 9.75
N THR A 96 -5.19 3.30 10.18
CA THR A 96 -3.76 3.49 10.38
C THR A 96 -3.03 2.39 9.62
N VAL A 97 -2.18 2.79 8.68
CA VAL A 97 -1.20 1.90 8.07
C VAL A 97 -0.03 1.78 9.02
N LEU A 98 0.18 0.57 9.55
CA LEU A 98 1.34 0.27 10.38
C LEU A 98 2.55 0.18 9.45
N ASN A 99 3.41 1.19 9.52
CA ASN A 99 4.54 1.43 8.61
C ASN A 99 5.65 0.34 8.63
N VAL A 100 5.43 -0.81 9.29
CA VAL A 100 6.51 -1.70 9.77
C VAL A 100 6.44 -3.13 9.21
N TYR A 101 5.28 -3.66 8.78
CA TYR A 101 5.16 -5.10 8.48
C TYR A 101 4.95 -5.49 7.01
N GLY A 102 4.97 -4.54 6.06
CA GLY A 102 4.65 -4.89 4.67
C GLY A 102 4.85 -3.79 3.64
N ARG A 103 5.95 -3.04 3.70
CA ARG A 103 6.31 -2.13 2.60
C ARG A 103 6.73 -2.94 1.37
N ASN A 104 5.76 -3.25 0.52
CA ASN A 104 6.04 -3.72 -0.83
C ASN A 104 5.99 -2.48 -1.73
N LEU A 105 7.10 -2.28 -2.45
CA LEU A 105 7.45 -1.05 -3.15
C LEU A 105 6.45 -0.53 -4.22
N PRO A 106 5.47 -1.27 -4.78
CA PRO A 106 4.67 -0.70 -5.88
C PRO A 106 3.38 0.02 -5.44
N THR A 107 3.06 0.10 -4.14
CA THR A 107 1.80 0.72 -3.68
C THR A 107 1.92 2.16 -3.16
N ASP A 108 3.13 2.72 -3.15
CA ASP A 108 3.28 4.16 -2.94
C ASP A 108 2.73 4.89 -4.18
N ILE A 109 1.46 5.33 -4.10
CA ILE A 109 1.04 6.51 -4.83
C ILE A 109 1.86 7.63 -4.22
N THR A 110 3.02 7.93 -4.82
CA THR A 110 3.82 9.09 -4.47
C THR A 110 2.91 10.30 -4.58
N ILE A 111 2.42 10.79 -3.44
CA ILE A 111 1.75 12.07 -3.37
C ILE A 111 2.83 13.07 -3.79
N LEU A 112 2.77 13.49 -5.05
CA LEU A 112 3.68 14.52 -5.54
C LEU A 112 3.51 15.71 -4.61
N PRO A 113 4.57 16.18 -3.94
CA PRO A 113 4.46 17.40 -3.16
C PRO A 113 3.97 18.47 -4.12
N LYS A 114 2.85 19.12 -3.78
CA LYS A 114 2.37 20.28 -4.54
C LYS A 114 3.42 21.37 -4.37
N ILE A 115 4.37 21.45 -5.30
CA ILE A 115 5.37 22.52 -5.34
C ILE A 115 4.62 23.77 -5.74
N ILE A 116 4.30 24.61 -4.75
CA ILE A 116 3.77 25.94 -5.00
C ILE A 116 4.96 26.82 -5.37
N PHE A 117 5.16 27.05 -6.67
CA PHE A 117 6.05 28.11 -7.12
C PHE A 117 5.43 29.44 -6.72
N ARG A 118 5.95 30.04 -5.63
CA ARG A 118 5.68 31.44 -5.34
C ARG A 118 6.52 32.23 -6.33
N ALA A 119 5.88 32.91 -7.28
CA ALA A 119 6.57 33.91 -8.08
C ALA A 119 7.26 34.88 -7.10
N PRO A 120 8.53 35.24 -7.32
CA PRO A 120 9.19 36.26 -6.51
C PRO A 120 8.28 37.49 -6.48
N ALA A 121 8.03 38.04 -5.30
CA ALA A 121 7.36 39.33 -5.23
C ALA A 121 8.18 40.31 -6.08
N GLU A 122 7.55 40.94 -7.07
CA GLU A 122 8.16 41.97 -7.88
C GLU A 122 8.42 43.17 -6.96
N ASN A 123 9.60 43.18 -6.34
CA ASN A 123 10.06 44.36 -5.64
C ASN A 123 10.25 45.44 -6.70
N GLN A 124 9.44 46.50 -6.65
CA GLN A 124 9.66 47.73 -7.43
C GLN A 124 10.91 48.51 -6.98
N GLY A 125 11.87 47.84 -6.31
CA GLY A 125 13.18 48.41 -6.04
C GLY A 125 13.95 48.45 -7.35
N LEU A 126 14.54 49.61 -7.65
CA LEU A 126 15.47 49.80 -8.76
C LEU A 126 16.37 48.56 -8.90
N GLN A 127 16.20 47.83 -9.99
CA GLN A 127 17.22 46.88 -10.44
C GLN A 127 18.53 47.68 -10.51
N PRO A 128 19.62 47.29 -9.84
CA PRO A 128 20.91 47.85 -10.18
C PRO A 128 21.12 47.46 -11.63
N VAL A 129 21.07 48.44 -12.54
CA VAL A 129 21.57 48.25 -13.89
C VAL A 129 23.04 47.96 -13.71
N LEU A 130 23.39 46.67 -13.75
CA LEU A 130 24.76 46.21 -13.71
C LEU A 130 25.38 46.59 -15.05
N ASN A 131 25.81 47.84 -15.17
CA ASN A 131 26.58 48.34 -16.29
C ASN A 131 28.04 47.90 -16.14
N ASP A 132 28.25 46.60 -16.01
CA ASP A 132 29.57 46.03 -15.99
C ASP A 132 29.91 45.66 -17.43
N ASN A 133 30.92 46.34 -17.99
CA ASN A 133 31.64 45.84 -19.15
C ASN A 133 32.23 44.48 -18.77
N LEU A 134 31.47 43.41 -19.00
CA LEU A 134 31.85 42.06 -18.62
C LEU A 134 33.12 41.67 -19.39
N PRO A 135 34.21 41.30 -18.69
CA PRO A 135 35.41 40.84 -19.36
C PRO A 135 35.09 39.57 -20.18
N PRO A 136 35.69 39.39 -21.37
CA PRO A 136 35.41 38.24 -22.25
C PRO A 136 35.55 36.87 -21.59
N SER A 137 36.33 36.78 -20.52
CA SER A 137 36.53 35.56 -19.72
C SER A 137 35.30 35.12 -18.91
N LEU A 138 34.35 36.02 -18.63
CA LEU A 138 33.10 35.72 -17.92
C LEU A 138 31.90 35.49 -18.86
N LEU A 139 32.08 35.68 -20.17
CA LEU A 139 31.04 35.37 -21.16
C LEU A 139 30.89 33.85 -21.28
N THR A 140 29.86 33.31 -20.64
CA THR A 140 29.43 31.91 -20.67
C THR A 140 28.88 31.45 -22.03
N TYR A 141 29.20 32.16 -23.13
CA TYR A 141 28.88 31.76 -24.51
C TYR A 141 29.40 30.37 -24.88
N GLY A 142 30.35 29.82 -24.11
CA GLY A 142 30.86 28.45 -24.26
C GLY A 142 30.02 27.35 -23.62
N ILE A 143 29.15 27.67 -22.65
CA ILE A 143 28.50 26.64 -21.80
C ILE A 143 27.29 26.00 -22.49
N PHE A 144 26.54 26.78 -23.27
CA PHE A 144 25.35 26.29 -23.98
C PHE A 144 25.55 26.37 -25.49
N GLN A 145 26.33 25.43 -26.04
CA GLN A 145 26.43 25.23 -27.49
C GLN A 145 25.96 23.81 -27.84
N PRO A 146 25.22 23.63 -28.94
CA PRO A 146 24.89 22.29 -29.42
C PRO A 146 26.17 21.53 -29.85
N PRO A 147 26.14 20.19 -29.89
CA PRO A 147 27.28 19.38 -30.33
C PRO A 147 27.71 19.79 -31.74
N ARG A 148 29.01 20.07 -31.92
CA ARG A 148 29.57 20.29 -33.26
C ARG A 148 29.92 18.93 -33.88
N ALA A 149 29.55 18.74 -35.14
CA ALA A 149 29.85 17.54 -35.92
C ALA A 149 31.33 17.48 -36.33
#